data_AF-A0A182N2Z7-F1
#
_entry.id   AF-A0A182N2Z7-F1
#
_cell.length_a   1.000
_cell.length_b   1.000
_cell.length_c   1.000
_cell.angle_alpha   90.00
_cell.angle_beta   90.00
_cell.angle_gamma   90.00
#
_symmetry.space_group_name_H-M   'P 1'
#
loop_
_entity.id
_entity.type
_entity.pdbx_description
1 polymer ?
#
loop_
_entity_poly.entity_id
_entity_poly.type
_entity_poly.pdbx_seq_one_letter_code
_entity_poly.pdbx_strand_id
1 'polypeptide(L)'
;MEIEARHNDLRNRLDGLGFGQPLPLSAIGIVSAILDDLIQTSEKLKCSNQQIELLHQEKAAWELGVEPFKCDNSRLLAECNELHLELIRQQDKHILANTELRSRIRSLQSEKRQLEEKNLHAECKIRELQAGAGESTKSRKDSVNKQRKPFVSTVRAGAFYQPPKCCDHGMQQLGTDVNPSSRCPCLQAKQADVLQEVERLRVETKHHQEVIDGLKNQVGG
;
A
#
# COMPACT_ATOMS: atom_id res chain seq x y z
N MET A 1 48.39 -23.43 82.12
CA MET A 1 49.14 -22.98 80.93
C MET A 1 48.27 -22.87 79.67
N GLU A 2 47.66 -23.94 79.14
CA GLU A 2 46.87 -23.85 77.90
C GLU A 2 45.54 -23.06 78.04
N ILE A 3 44.94 -23.06 79.23
CA ILE A 3 43.68 -22.33 79.51
C ILE A 3 43.96 -20.83 79.70
N GLU A 4 45.04 -20.47 80.39
CA GLU A 4 45.44 -19.07 80.59
C GLU A 4 45.89 -18.41 79.28
N ALA A 5 46.58 -19.15 78.41
CA ALA A 5 46.93 -18.67 77.07
C ALA A 5 45.68 -18.38 76.23
N ARG A 6 44.69 -19.30 76.22
CA ARG A 6 43.40 -19.09 75.54
C ARG A 6 42.58 -17.95 76.15
N HIS A 7 42.61 -17.80 77.47
CA HIS A 7 41.97 -16.68 78.17
C HIS A 7 42.57 -15.34 77.75
N ASN A 8 43.90 -15.22 77.76
CA ASN A 8 44.59 -14.00 77.36
C ASN A 8 44.37 -13.65 75.87
N ASP A 9 44.38 -14.64 74.98
CA ASP A 9 44.09 -14.44 73.55
C ASP A 9 42.67 -13.91 73.33
N LEU A 10 41.67 -14.60 73.89
CA LEU A 10 40.27 -14.17 73.81
C LEU A 10 40.05 -12.80 74.46
N ARG A 11 40.74 -12.52 75.59
CA ARG A 11 40.72 -11.23 76.27
C ARG A 11 41.21 -10.11 75.35
N ASN A 12 42.37 -10.29 74.71
CA ASN A 12 42.94 -9.32 73.78
C ASN A 12 42.00 -9.04 72.58
N ARG A 13 41.37 -10.09 72.04
CA ARG A 13 40.38 -9.95 70.95
C ARG A 13 39.15 -9.16 71.39
N LEU A 14 38.61 -9.46 72.58
CA LEU A 14 37.45 -8.75 73.15
C LEU A 14 37.79 -7.29 73.52
N ASP A 15 38.99 -7.03 74.03
CA ASP A 15 39.50 -5.68 74.29
C ASP A 15 39.58 -4.87 73.00
N GLY A 16 40.07 -5.46 71.90
CA GLY A 16 40.08 -4.83 70.58
C GLY A 16 38.68 -4.49 70.05
N LEU A 17 37.65 -5.20 70.52
CA LEU A 17 36.25 -4.92 70.20
C LEU A 17 35.56 -3.97 71.20
N GLY A 18 36.29 -3.50 72.23
CA GLY A 18 35.79 -2.58 73.26
C GLY A 18 35.09 -3.25 74.45
N PHE A 19 35.14 -4.58 74.57
CA PHE A 19 34.54 -5.31 75.69
C PHE A 19 35.49 -5.38 76.89
N GLY A 20 35.61 -4.28 77.62
CA GLY A 20 36.50 -4.09 78.79
C GLY A 20 36.18 -4.90 80.07
N GLN A 21 35.14 -5.74 80.05
CA GLN A 21 34.61 -6.42 81.25
C GLN A 21 35.43 -7.67 81.59
N PRO A 22 35.64 -8.00 82.88
CA PRO A 22 36.37 -9.19 83.28
C PRO A 22 35.68 -10.47 82.77
N LEU A 23 36.44 -11.34 82.11
CA LEU A 23 35.95 -12.60 81.54
C LEU A 23 36.19 -13.77 82.51
N PRO A 24 35.14 -14.46 83.01
CA PRO A 24 35.29 -15.66 83.83
C PRO A 24 35.92 -16.82 83.05
N LEU A 25 36.77 -17.62 83.72
CA LEU A 25 37.42 -18.78 83.10
C LEU A 25 36.43 -19.83 82.57
N SER A 26 35.27 -19.98 83.21
CA SER A 26 34.21 -20.91 82.78
C SER A 26 33.54 -20.50 81.47
N ALA A 27 33.61 -19.22 81.08
CA ALA A 27 32.96 -18.69 79.90
C ALA A 27 33.84 -18.70 78.64
N ILE A 28 35.15 -19.01 78.75
CA ILE A 28 36.10 -18.94 77.63
C ILE A 28 35.62 -19.75 76.42
N GLY A 29 35.21 -21.00 76.64
CA GLY A 29 34.85 -21.90 75.54
C GLY A 29 33.64 -21.41 74.74
N ILE A 30 32.59 -20.96 75.44
CA ILE A 30 31.36 -20.50 74.79
C ILE A 30 31.56 -19.13 74.12
N VAL A 31 32.27 -18.20 74.77
CA VAL A 31 32.51 -16.87 74.21
C VAL A 31 33.44 -16.95 73.00
N SER A 32 34.47 -17.81 73.02
CA SER A 32 35.32 -18.04 71.84
C SER A 32 34.51 -18.59 70.67
N ALA A 33 33.69 -19.63 70.90
CA ALA A 33 32.89 -20.23 69.84
C ALA A 33 31.90 -19.24 69.21
N ILE A 34 31.19 -18.46 70.03
CA ILE A 34 30.28 -17.43 69.55
C ILE A 34 31.03 -16.34 68.76
N LEU A 35 32.19 -15.91 69.25
CA LEU A 35 32.98 -14.89 68.55
C LEU A 35 33.46 -15.39 67.19
N ASP A 36 33.94 -16.63 67.12
CA ASP A 36 34.39 -17.24 65.87
C ASP A 36 33.23 -17.43 64.89
N ASP A 37 32.05 -17.85 65.36
CA ASP A 37 30.83 -17.95 64.54
C ASP A 37 30.38 -16.57 64.02
N LEU A 38 30.42 -15.53 64.85
CA LEU A 38 30.07 -14.16 64.46
C LEU A 38 31.03 -13.60 63.41
N ILE A 39 32.32 -13.89 63.52
CA ILE A 39 33.32 -13.49 62.51
C ILE A 39 33.03 -14.22 61.19
N GLN A 40 32.86 -15.54 61.22
CA GLN A 40 32.59 -16.33 60.02
C GLN A 40 31.28 -15.93 59.34
N THR A 41 30.22 -15.68 60.11
CA THR A 41 28.93 -15.25 59.56
C THR A 41 29.02 -13.85 58.95
N SER A 42 29.76 -12.94 59.59
CA SER A 42 30.00 -11.59 59.05
C SER A 42 30.80 -11.61 57.75
N GLU A 43 31.84 -12.46 57.66
CA GLU A 43 32.62 -12.65 56.44
C GLU A 43 31.77 -13.26 55.31
N LYS A 44 31.00 -14.31 55.61
CA LYS A 44 30.06 -14.93 54.65
C LYS A 44 29.03 -13.92 54.16
N LEU A 45 28.48 -13.09 55.04
CA LEU A 45 27.54 -12.03 54.67
C LEU A 45 28.21 -11.01 53.74
N LYS A 46 29.44 -10.57 54.04
CA LYS A 46 30.19 -9.66 53.18
C LYS A 46 30.42 -10.26 51.79
N CYS A 47 30.86 -11.51 51.71
CA CYS A 47 31.04 -12.22 50.43
C CYS A 47 29.72 -12.36 49.67
N SER A 48 28.64 -12.71 50.36
CA SER A 48 27.30 -12.81 49.76
C SER A 48 26.84 -11.47 49.18
N ASN A 49 27.02 -10.37 49.91
CA ASN A 49 26.65 -9.04 49.42
C ASN A 49 27.45 -8.64 48.18
N GLN A 50 28.75 -8.92 48.16
CA GLN A 50 29.60 -8.69 46.98
C GLN A 50 29.12 -9.51 45.78
N GLN A 51 28.75 -10.77 45.98
CA GLN A 51 28.22 -11.61 44.91
C GLN A 51 26.88 -11.10 44.38
N ILE A 52 25.99 -10.62 45.27
CA ILE A 52 24.72 -10.00 44.91
C ILE A 52 24.96 -8.76 44.03
N GLU A 53 25.90 -7.91 44.42
CA GLU A 53 26.26 -6.72 43.63
C GLU A 53 26.76 -7.08 42.22
N LEU A 54 27.61 -8.11 42.10
CA LEU A 54 28.08 -8.61 40.80
C LEU A 54 26.93 -9.14 39.95
N LEU A 55 26.02 -9.93 40.53
CA LEU A 55 24.84 -10.44 39.83
C LEU A 55 23.91 -9.32 39.38
N HIS A 56 23.77 -8.24 40.17
CA HIS A 56 23.00 -7.07 39.76
C HIS A 56 23.63 -6.35 38.56
N GLN A 57 24.97 -6.20 38.54
CA GLN A 57 25.68 -5.61 37.43
C GLN A 57 25.55 -6.47 36.16
N GLU A 58 25.71 -7.79 36.30
CA GLU A 58 25.55 -8.72 35.20
C GLU A 58 24.11 -8.69 34.66
N LYS A 59 23.10 -8.72 35.54
CA LYS A 59 21.69 -8.58 35.15
C LYS A 59 21.46 -7.29 34.35
N ALA A 60 21.98 -6.16 34.82
CA ALA A 60 21.82 -4.88 34.13
C ALA A 60 22.49 -4.90 32.74
N ALA A 61 23.65 -5.55 32.61
CA ALA A 61 24.32 -5.74 31.33
C ALA A 61 23.50 -6.62 30.37
N TRP A 62 22.90 -7.70 30.86
CA TRP A 62 22.01 -8.55 30.08
C TRP A 62 20.73 -7.80 29.65
N GLU A 63 20.10 -7.06 30.56
CA GLU A 63 18.92 -6.24 30.25
C GLU A 63 19.22 -5.23 29.14
N LEU A 64 20.37 -4.55 29.21
CA LEU A 64 20.82 -3.62 28.18
C LEU A 64 21.16 -4.32 26.86
N GLY A 65 21.78 -5.50 26.92
CA GLY A 65 22.15 -6.28 25.74
C GLY A 65 20.94 -6.84 24.97
N VAL A 66 19.82 -7.11 25.65
CA VAL A 66 18.59 -7.61 25.03
C VAL A 66 17.71 -6.49 24.46
N GLU A 67 17.87 -5.25 24.94
CA GLU A 67 17.03 -4.11 24.55
C GLU A 67 16.99 -3.85 23.02
N PRO A 68 18.12 -3.87 22.27
CA PRO A 68 18.08 -3.68 20.82
C PRO A 68 17.19 -4.71 20.11
N PHE A 69 17.26 -5.97 20.54
CA PHE A 69 16.45 -7.05 19.95
C PHE A 69 14.97 -6.88 20.26
N LYS A 70 14.61 -6.37 21.45
CA LYS A 70 13.21 -6.05 21.76
C LYS A 70 12.69 -4.94 20.86
N CYS A 71 13.45 -3.85 20.73
CA CYS A 71 13.09 -2.72 19.87
C CYS A 71 12.93 -3.16 18.41
N ASP A 72 13.89 -3.93 17.88
CA ASP A 72 13.84 -4.43 16.51
C ASP A 72 12.66 -5.39 16.30
N ASN A 73 12.42 -6.34 17.22
CA ASN A 73 11.28 -7.23 17.12
C ASN A 73 9.94 -6.47 17.15
N SER A 74 9.80 -5.46 18.01
CA SER A 74 8.61 -4.62 18.05
C SER A 74 8.42 -3.85 16.75
N ARG A 75 9.50 -3.31 16.16
CA ARG A 75 9.46 -2.61 14.87
C ARG A 75 9.07 -3.54 13.73
N LEU A 76 9.70 -4.70 13.64
CA LEU A 76 9.42 -5.71 12.61
C LEU A 76 7.99 -6.24 12.70
N LEU A 77 7.47 -6.46 13.92
CA LEU A 77 6.08 -6.87 14.10
C LEU A 77 5.10 -5.79 13.63
N ALA A 78 5.39 -4.51 13.89
CA ALA A 78 4.56 -3.41 13.41
C ALA A 78 4.55 -3.35 11.88
N GLU A 79 5.71 -3.42 11.24
CA GLU A 79 5.84 -3.41 9.78
C GLU A 79 5.16 -4.64 9.15
N CYS A 80 5.36 -5.83 9.70
CA CYS A 80 4.74 -7.06 9.22
C CYS A 80 3.21 -6.97 9.27
N ASN A 81 2.66 -6.45 10.37
CA ASN A 81 1.22 -6.25 10.52
C ASN A 81 0.68 -5.20 9.52
N GLU A 82 1.40 -4.10 9.33
CA GLU A 82 1.03 -3.05 8.38
C GLU A 82 1.00 -3.60 6.95
N LEU A 83 2.06 -4.29 6.53
CA LEU A 83 2.16 -4.91 5.22
C LEU A 83 1.08 -5.97 5.01
N HIS A 84 0.77 -6.77 6.04
CA HIS A 84 -0.29 -7.77 5.97
C HIS A 84 -1.66 -7.11 5.73
N LEU A 85 -1.97 -6.04 6.45
CA LEU A 85 -3.22 -5.30 6.26
C LEU A 85 -3.28 -4.63 4.88
N GLU A 86 -2.17 -4.07 4.40
CA GLU A 86 -2.14 -3.46 3.08
C GLU A 86 -2.31 -4.50 1.97
N LEU A 87 -1.70 -5.68 2.11
CA LEU A 87 -1.90 -6.79 1.18
C LEU A 87 -3.37 -7.19 1.07
N ILE A 88 -4.07 -7.31 2.21
CA ILE A 88 -5.51 -7.60 2.25
C ILE A 88 -6.29 -6.49 1.52
N ARG A 89 -6.02 -5.23 1.83
CA ARG A 89 -6.71 -4.10 1.17
C ARG A 89 -6.50 -4.09 -0.34
N GLN A 90 -5.28 -4.36 -0.80
CA GLN A 90 -4.98 -4.41 -2.23
C GLN A 90 -5.67 -5.60 -2.90
N GLN A 91 -5.72 -6.75 -2.23
CA GLN A 91 -6.47 -7.90 -2.71
C GLN A 91 -7.97 -7.59 -2.85
N ASP A 92 -8.57 -6.96 -1.85
CA ASP A 92 -9.98 -6.55 -1.89
C ASP A 92 -10.26 -5.57 -3.03
N LYS A 93 -9.42 -4.52 -3.18
CA LYS A 93 -9.49 -3.57 -4.30
C LYS A 93 -9.40 -4.29 -5.65
N HIS A 94 -8.46 -5.23 -5.78
CA HIS A 94 -8.29 -6.00 -7.00
C HIS A 94 -9.52 -6.87 -7.31
N ILE A 95 -10.08 -7.55 -6.31
CA ILE A 95 -11.28 -8.39 -6.48
C ILE A 95 -12.46 -7.50 -6.90
N LEU A 96 -12.68 -6.38 -6.23
CA LEU A 96 -13.75 -5.43 -6.57
C LEU A 96 -13.61 -4.93 -8.01
N ALA A 97 -12.44 -4.41 -8.38
CA ALA A 97 -12.20 -3.93 -9.75
C ALA A 97 -12.37 -5.04 -10.79
N ASN A 98 -11.89 -6.26 -10.49
CA ASN A 98 -12.02 -7.38 -11.41
C ASN A 98 -13.49 -7.81 -11.60
N THR A 99 -14.27 -7.84 -10.51
CA THR A 99 -15.70 -8.18 -10.58
C THR A 99 -16.51 -7.13 -11.33
N GLU A 100 -16.21 -5.84 -11.12
CA GLU A 100 -16.84 -4.72 -11.84
C GLU A 100 -16.54 -4.80 -13.35
N LEU A 101 -15.26 -4.95 -13.72
CA LEU A 101 -14.85 -5.08 -15.11
C LEU A 101 -15.50 -6.29 -15.80
N ARG A 102 -15.54 -7.46 -15.12
CA ARG A 102 -16.23 -8.64 -15.64
C ARG A 102 -17.73 -8.39 -15.83
N SER A 103 -18.35 -7.65 -14.91
CA SER A 103 -19.75 -7.26 -15.04
C SER A 103 -19.97 -6.37 -16.25
N ARG A 104 -19.12 -5.34 -16.42
CA ARG A 104 -19.18 -4.42 -17.56
C ARG A 104 -18.98 -5.12 -18.90
N ILE A 105 -18.05 -6.08 -18.97
CA ILE A 105 -17.85 -6.92 -20.16
C ILE A 105 -19.13 -7.68 -20.51
N ARG A 106 -19.78 -8.33 -19.54
CA ARG A 106 -21.03 -9.06 -19.79
C ARG A 106 -22.15 -8.14 -20.26
N SER A 107 -22.30 -6.96 -19.65
CA SER A 107 -23.29 -5.95 -20.08
C SER A 107 -23.03 -5.51 -21.52
N LEU A 108 -21.79 -5.11 -21.85
CA LEU A 108 -21.44 -4.66 -23.20
C LEU A 108 -21.60 -5.77 -24.25
N GLN A 109 -21.29 -7.03 -23.91
CA GLN A 109 -21.55 -8.17 -24.78
C GLN A 109 -23.05 -8.37 -25.05
N SER A 110 -23.90 -8.17 -24.03
CA SER A 110 -25.35 -8.25 -24.19
C SER A 110 -25.90 -7.12 -25.05
N GLU A 111 -25.45 -5.88 -24.84
CA GLU A 111 -25.82 -4.71 -25.64
C GLU A 111 -25.37 -4.86 -27.09
N LYS A 112 -24.13 -5.32 -27.31
CA LYS A 112 -23.59 -5.61 -28.65
C LYS A 112 -24.50 -6.60 -29.39
N ARG A 113 -24.87 -7.72 -28.76
CA ARG A 113 -25.75 -8.72 -29.38
C ARG A 113 -27.11 -8.13 -29.75
N GLN A 114 -27.71 -7.34 -28.85
CA GLN A 114 -28.99 -6.68 -29.14
C GLN A 114 -28.89 -5.68 -30.31
N LEU A 115 -27.77 -4.95 -30.41
CA LEU A 115 -27.53 -4.03 -31.52
C LEU A 115 -27.33 -4.78 -32.84
N GLU A 116 -26.58 -5.89 -32.82
CA GLU A 116 -26.39 -6.76 -33.99
C GLU A 116 -27.74 -7.33 -34.47
N GLU A 117 -28.60 -7.79 -33.56
CA GLU A 117 -29.95 -8.27 -33.89
C GLU A 117 -30.83 -7.16 -34.50
N LYS A 118 -30.82 -5.95 -33.92
CA LYS A 118 -31.55 -4.80 -34.46
C LYS A 118 -31.04 -4.39 -35.84
N ASN A 119 -29.72 -4.42 -36.04
CA ASN A 119 -29.12 -4.08 -37.32
C ASN A 119 -29.52 -5.10 -38.39
N LEU A 120 -29.42 -6.40 -38.08
CA LEU A 120 -29.89 -7.46 -38.95
C LEU A 120 -31.37 -7.31 -39.33
N HIS A 121 -32.23 -6.97 -38.34
CA HIS A 121 -33.65 -6.72 -38.60
C HIS A 121 -33.86 -5.52 -39.53
N ALA A 122 -33.13 -4.42 -39.33
CA ALA A 122 -33.18 -3.25 -40.19
C ALA A 122 -32.72 -3.57 -41.62
N GLU A 123 -31.65 -4.34 -41.78
CA GLU A 123 -31.15 -4.79 -43.08
C GLU A 123 -32.17 -5.67 -43.83
N CYS A 124 -32.84 -6.59 -43.13
CA CYS A 124 -33.93 -7.38 -43.71
C CYS A 124 -35.07 -6.49 -44.18
N LYS A 125 -35.53 -5.55 -43.34
CA LYS A 125 -36.59 -4.60 -43.67
C LYS A 125 -36.25 -3.71 -44.87
N ILE A 126 -34.99 -3.25 -44.96
CA ILE A 126 -34.50 -2.50 -46.12
C ILE A 126 -34.59 -3.35 -47.39
N ARG A 127 -34.16 -4.62 -47.33
CA ARG A 127 -34.23 -5.55 -48.48
C ARG A 127 -35.68 -5.79 -48.92
N GLU A 128 -36.61 -5.99 -48.00
CA GLU A 128 -38.04 -6.13 -48.29
C GLU A 128 -38.61 -4.89 -49.00
N LEU A 129 -38.32 -3.69 -48.47
CA LEU A 129 -38.78 -2.44 -49.06
C LEU A 129 -38.15 -2.19 -50.44
N GLN A 130 -36.89 -2.55 -50.66
CA GLN A 130 -36.23 -2.46 -51.96
C GLN A 130 -36.84 -3.43 -52.98
N ALA A 131 -37.18 -4.66 -52.57
CA ALA A 131 -37.86 -5.62 -53.43
C ALA A 131 -39.27 -5.13 -53.83
N GLY A 132 -40.07 -4.65 -52.87
CA GLY A 132 -41.39 -4.07 -53.12
C GLY A 132 -41.35 -2.77 -53.95
N ALA A 133 -40.30 -1.96 -53.82
CA ALA A 133 -40.05 -0.80 -54.67
C ALA A 133 -39.72 -1.18 -56.11
N GLY A 134 -39.06 -2.33 -56.34
CA GLY A 134 -38.80 -2.90 -57.67
C GLY A 134 -40.06 -3.35 -58.42
N GLU A 135 -41.06 -3.83 -57.68
CA GLU A 135 -42.34 -4.29 -58.24
C GLU A 135 -43.27 -3.12 -58.58
N SER A 136 -43.32 -2.12 -57.70
CA SER A 136 -44.05 -0.86 -57.93
C SER A 136 -43.39 0.03 -58.99
N THR A 137 -42.07 -0.03 -59.20
CA THR A 137 -41.41 0.66 -60.33
C THR A 137 -41.57 -0.05 -61.66
N LYS A 138 -41.70 -1.38 -61.72
CA LYS A 138 -42.08 -2.10 -62.96
C LYS A 138 -43.51 -1.78 -63.39
N SER A 139 -44.46 -1.75 -62.45
CA SER A 139 -45.84 -1.30 -62.72
C SER A 139 -45.91 0.18 -63.16
N ARG A 140 -45.02 1.04 -62.66
CA ARG A 140 -44.92 2.44 -63.11
C ARG A 140 -44.20 2.61 -64.45
N LYS A 141 -43.30 1.70 -64.84
CA LYS A 141 -42.59 1.77 -66.13
C LYS A 141 -43.50 1.37 -67.30
N ASP A 142 -44.46 0.48 -67.06
CA ASP A 142 -45.48 0.11 -68.06
C ASP A 142 -46.55 1.19 -68.27
N SER A 143 -46.81 2.05 -67.28
CA SER A 143 -47.75 3.19 -67.41
C SER A 143 -47.10 4.51 -67.86
N VAL A 144 -45.79 4.70 -67.67
CA VAL A 144 -45.08 5.93 -68.08
C VAL A 144 -44.63 5.90 -69.55
N ASN A 145 -44.61 4.73 -70.22
CA ASN A 145 -44.15 4.64 -71.61
C ASN A 145 -45.16 5.10 -72.68
N LYS A 146 -46.35 5.61 -72.28
CA LYS A 146 -47.36 6.18 -73.19
C LYS A 146 -47.54 7.71 -73.08
N GLN A 147 -46.90 8.37 -72.12
CA GLN A 147 -47.13 9.79 -71.85
C GLN A 147 -45.82 10.48 -71.42
N ARG A 148 -44.91 10.74 -72.37
CA ARG A 148 -43.81 11.70 -72.18
C ARG A 148 -43.85 12.77 -73.25
N LYS A 149 -44.50 13.89 -72.94
CA LYS A 149 -44.13 15.21 -73.47
C LYS A 149 -42.87 15.69 -72.73
N PRO A 150 -41.98 16.47 -73.36
CA PRO A 150 -40.79 16.97 -72.68
C PRO A 150 -41.19 18.00 -71.64
N PHE A 151 -41.07 17.66 -70.36
CA PHE A 151 -41.18 18.63 -69.28
C PHE A 151 -39.78 19.20 -69.02
N VAL A 152 -39.59 20.47 -69.39
CA VAL A 152 -38.41 21.26 -69.04
C VAL A 152 -38.50 21.56 -67.54
N SER A 153 -37.62 20.94 -66.74
CA SER A 153 -37.51 21.21 -65.32
C SER A 153 -36.31 22.12 -65.04
N THR A 154 -36.57 23.42 -64.92
CA THR A 154 -35.69 24.37 -64.24
C THR A 154 -35.85 24.19 -62.74
N VAL A 155 -35.15 23.22 -62.13
CA VAL A 155 -34.99 23.18 -60.67
C VAL A 155 -33.53 22.87 -60.35
N ARG A 156 -32.95 23.78 -59.56
CA ARG A 156 -31.56 23.78 -59.09
C ARG A 156 -31.25 22.49 -58.33
N ALA A 157 -30.02 22.00 -58.47
CA ALA A 157 -29.49 20.89 -57.69
C ALA A 157 -29.52 21.23 -56.19
N GLY A 158 -30.39 20.56 -55.45
CA GLY A 158 -30.31 20.48 -54.00
C GLY A 158 -29.10 19.63 -53.62
N ALA A 159 -28.27 20.15 -52.73
CA ALA A 159 -27.07 19.48 -52.24
C ALA A 159 -27.40 18.10 -51.68
N PHE A 160 -26.63 17.09 -52.11
CA PHE A 160 -26.66 15.75 -51.56
C PHE A 160 -26.35 15.81 -50.05
N TYR A 161 -27.19 15.15 -49.26
CA TYR A 161 -26.92 14.91 -47.85
C TYR A 161 -25.71 13.96 -47.75
N GLN A 162 -24.54 14.52 -47.46
CA GLN A 162 -23.37 13.73 -47.07
C GLN A 162 -23.45 13.43 -45.56
N PRO A 163 -23.37 12.16 -45.13
CA PRO A 163 -23.30 11.85 -43.72
C PRO A 163 -21.99 12.42 -43.13
N PRO A 164 -21.99 12.93 -41.89
CA PRO A 164 -20.78 13.46 -41.29
C PRO A 164 -19.78 12.33 -41.06
N LYS A 165 -18.65 12.35 -41.78
CA LYS A 165 -17.48 11.51 -41.53
C LYS A 165 -16.76 12.04 -40.28
N CYS A 166 -17.25 11.69 -39.10
CA CYS A 166 -16.55 12.00 -37.85
C CYS A 166 -15.61 10.85 -37.47
N CYS A 167 -14.38 10.96 -38.01
CA CYS A 167 -13.13 10.41 -37.49
C CYS A 167 -12.85 8.91 -37.68
N ASP A 168 -12.40 8.55 -38.89
CA ASP A 168 -11.54 7.38 -39.10
C ASP A 168 -10.23 7.87 -39.73
N HIS A 169 -9.31 8.35 -38.89
CA HIS A 169 -7.94 8.64 -39.29
C HIS A 169 -6.98 8.10 -38.24
N GLY A 170 -6.70 6.81 -38.35
CA GLY A 170 -5.43 6.26 -37.92
C GLY A 170 -4.31 6.89 -38.77
N MET A 171 -3.34 7.47 -38.06
CA MET A 171 -1.94 7.67 -38.46
C MET A 171 -1.63 7.79 -39.97
N GLN A 172 -1.81 8.99 -40.51
CA GLN A 172 -0.90 9.50 -41.54
C GLN A 172 -0.88 11.03 -41.52
N GLN A 173 0.14 11.58 -40.87
CA GLN A 173 0.66 12.94 -41.10
C GLN A 173 1.96 12.75 -41.90
N LEU A 174 2.38 13.60 -42.85
CA LEU A 174 1.90 14.91 -43.23
C LEU A 174 2.41 15.22 -44.64
N GLY A 175 1.55 15.86 -45.43
CA GLY A 175 1.90 16.64 -46.60
C GLY A 175 0.81 17.68 -46.80
N THR A 176 1.03 18.86 -46.21
CA THR A 176 0.38 20.16 -46.46
C THR A 176 -1.12 20.36 -46.19
N ASP A 177 -1.36 21.39 -45.36
CA ASP A 177 -2.51 22.31 -45.32
C ASP A 177 -3.89 21.76 -44.98
N VAL A 178 -4.25 21.80 -43.68
CA VAL A 178 -5.65 21.75 -43.26
C VAL A 178 -5.97 22.78 -42.17
N ASN A 179 -6.82 23.71 -42.61
CA ASN A 179 -7.70 24.63 -41.89
C ASN A 179 -8.14 24.15 -40.47
N PRO A 180 -7.98 24.94 -39.38
CA PRO A 180 -8.08 24.44 -38.00
C PRO A 180 -9.49 24.45 -37.38
N SER A 181 -10.57 24.43 -38.17
CA SER A 181 -11.93 24.65 -37.62
C SER A 181 -12.93 23.54 -37.89
N SER A 182 -12.61 22.31 -37.48
CA SER A 182 -13.62 21.26 -37.29
C SER A 182 -13.82 21.00 -35.79
N ARG A 183 -14.64 21.83 -35.13
CA ARG A 183 -15.16 21.58 -33.77
C ARG A 183 -16.18 20.44 -33.82
N CYS A 184 -15.73 19.19 -33.93
CA CYS A 184 -16.62 18.07 -33.61
C CYS A 184 -16.67 17.90 -32.08
N PRO A 185 -17.86 17.72 -31.48
CA PRO A 185 -18.00 17.47 -30.03
C PRO A 185 -17.16 16.27 -29.54
N CYS A 186 -16.94 15.29 -30.41
CA CYS A 186 -16.10 14.11 -30.17
C CYS A 186 -14.60 14.42 -29.94
N LEU A 187 -14.04 15.35 -30.70
CA LEU A 187 -12.64 15.77 -30.59
C LEU A 187 -12.44 16.70 -29.40
N GLN A 188 -13.45 17.52 -29.10
CA GLN A 188 -13.41 18.47 -27.98
C GLN A 188 -13.48 17.76 -26.62
N ALA A 189 -14.31 16.70 -26.51
CA ALA A 189 -14.32 15.83 -25.34
C ALA A 189 -12.98 15.10 -25.14
N LYS A 190 -12.44 14.49 -26.20
CA LYS A 190 -11.12 13.83 -26.14
C LYS A 190 -9.99 14.81 -25.80
N GLN A 191 -10.05 16.04 -26.29
CA GLN A 191 -9.05 17.06 -25.98
C GLN A 191 -9.14 17.51 -24.51
N ALA A 192 -10.35 17.60 -23.95
CA ALA A 192 -10.54 17.87 -22.53
C ALA A 192 -10.04 16.72 -21.64
N ASP A 193 -10.33 15.48 -22.01
CA ASP A 193 -9.87 14.29 -21.27
C ASP A 193 -8.32 14.20 -21.28
N VAL A 194 -7.70 14.46 -22.43
CA VAL A 194 -6.23 14.50 -22.55
C VAL A 194 -5.62 15.61 -21.70
N LEU A 195 -6.23 16.80 -21.67
CA LEU A 195 -5.75 17.90 -20.83
C LEU A 195 -5.86 17.59 -19.34
N GLN A 196 -6.96 16.94 -18.92
CA GLN A 196 -7.15 16.52 -17.54
C GLN A 196 -6.14 15.45 -17.12
N GLU A 197 -5.83 14.51 -18.01
CA GLU A 197 -4.83 13.48 -17.76
C GLU A 197 -3.41 14.03 -17.70
N VAL A 198 -3.07 15.02 -18.56
CA VAL A 198 -1.78 15.72 -18.49
C VAL A 198 -1.62 16.46 -17.16
N GLU A 199 -2.67 17.11 -16.66
CA GLU A 199 -2.60 17.81 -15.38
C GLU A 199 -2.47 16.82 -14.21
N ARG A 200 -3.18 15.68 -14.26
CA ARG A 200 -3.05 14.60 -13.28
C ARG A 200 -1.61 14.09 -13.21
N LEU A 201 -1.00 13.80 -14.36
CA LEU A 201 0.38 13.32 -14.45
C LEU A 201 1.40 14.35 -13.97
N ARG A 202 1.15 15.65 -14.18
CA ARG A 202 2.01 16.72 -13.64
C ARG A 202 2.00 16.75 -12.12
N VAL A 203 0.82 16.62 -11.49
CA VAL A 203 0.70 16.57 -10.03
C VAL A 203 1.41 15.34 -9.47
N GLU A 204 1.23 14.18 -10.10
CA GLU A 204 1.88 12.92 -9.71
C GLU A 204 3.41 13.02 -9.81
N THR A 205 3.92 13.59 -10.90
CA THR A 205 5.36 13.82 -11.10
C THR A 205 5.93 14.76 -10.04
N LYS A 206 5.21 15.84 -9.71
CA LYS A 206 5.63 16.79 -8.66
C LYS A 206 5.70 16.11 -7.30
N HIS A 207 4.69 15.30 -6.95
CA HIS A 207 4.68 14.54 -5.71
C HIS A 207 5.86 13.56 -5.63
N HIS A 208 6.16 12.84 -6.71
CA HIS A 208 7.31 11.93 -6.74
C HIS A 208 8.63 12.68 -6.57
N GLN A 209 8.76 13.87 -7.15
CA GLN A 209 9.94 14.71 -7.00
C GLN A 209 10.12 15.18 -5.54
N GLU A 210 9.04 15.59 -4.87
CA GLU A 210 9.05 15.98 -3.44
C GLU A 210 9.47 14.82 -2.53
N VAL A 211 9.00 13.60 -2.81
CA VAL A 211 9.41 12.39 -2.09
C VAL A 211 10.89 12.08 -2.32
N ILE A 212 11.37 12.17 -3.56
CA ILE A 212 12.79 11.96 -3.89
C ILE A 212 13.67 12.97 -3.16
N ASP A 213 13.28 14.23 -3.12
CA ASP A 213 14.05 15.28 -2.44
C ASP A 213 14.03 15.09 -0.92
N GLY A 214 12.90 14.66 -0.36
CA GLY A 214 12.80 14.27 1.05
C GLY A 214 13.72 13.11 1.44
N LEU A 215 13.80 12.08 0.60
CA LEU A 215 14.69 10.94 0.80
C LEU A 215 16.17 11.32 0.62
N LYS A 216 16.50 12.16 -0.36
CA LYS A 216 17.87 12.66 -0.54
C LYS A 216 18.36 13.46 0.67
N ASN A 217 17.49 14.26 1.28
CA ASN A 217 17.81 15.03 2.49
C ASN A 217 18.04 14.14 3.72
N GLN A 218 17.48 12.92 3.75
CA GLN A 218 17.70 11.95 4.83
C GLN A 218 18.97 11.12 4.63
N VAL A 219 19.46 10.99 3.40
CA VAL A 219 20.67 10.20 3.05
C VAL A 219 21.93 11.09 3.00
N GLY A 220 21.78 12.41 2.85
CA GLY A 220 22.88 13.36 2.73
C GLY A 220 23.25 14.16 4.00
N GLY A 221 22.65 13.85 5.15
CA GLY A 221 23.00 14.41 6.47
C GLY A 221 23.55 13.35 7.39
#